data_AF-A0A399EGP1-F1
#
_entry.id   AF-A0A399EGP1-F1
#
_cell.length_a   1.000
_cell.length_b   1.000
_cell.length_c   1.000
_cell.angle_alpha   90.00
_cell.angle_beta   90.00
_cell.angle_gamma   90.00
#
_symmetry.space_group_name_H-M   'P 1'
#
loop_
_entity.id
_entity.type
_entity.pdbx_description
1 polymer ?
#
loop_
_entity_poly.entity_id
_entity_poly.type
_entity_poly.pdbx_seq_one_letter_code
_entity_poly.pdbx_strand_id
1 'polypeptide(L)'
;MLLWSELEAAIPLDELPAFHRAFLDMHRPELGAQALPLRRVQQYVTQTLHTLVGRGLAEMAEGDFKVVPEALPEPYRSRFR
;
A
#
# COMPACT_ATOMS: atom_id res chain seq x y z
N MET A 1 9.50 5.06 9.46
CA MET A 1 8.45 4.13 8.95
C MET A 1 7.10 4.75 9.25
N LEU A 2 6.11 4.47 8.42
CA LEU A 2 4.78 5.09 8.43
C LEU A 2 3.74 3.99 8.71
N LEU A 3 2.80 4.21 9.62
CA LEU A 3 1.70 3.27 9.88
C LEU A 3 0.74 3.26 8.69
N TRP A 4 0.40 2.07 8.20
CA TRP A 4 -0.44 1.90 7.02
C TRP A 4 -1.83 2.47 7.25
N SER A 5 -2.44 2.23 8.41
CA SER A 5 -3.73 2.81 8.77
C SER A 5 -3.71 4.35 8.80
N GLU A 6 -2.63 4.97 9.27
CA GLU A 6 -2.47 6.43 9.26
C GLU A 6 -2.34 6.98 7.83
N LEU A 7 -1.63 6.26 6.96
CA LEU A 7 -1.55 6.61 5.53
C LEU A 7 -2.93 6.56 4.87
N GLU A 8 -3.68 5.48 5.09
CA GLU A 8 -5.03 5.34 4.54
C GLU A 8 -5.97 6.41 5.07
N ALA A 9 -5.92 6.72 6.37
CA ALA A 9 -6.74 7.75 6.99
C ALA A 9 -6.42 9.17 6.51
N ALA A 10 -5.18 9.43 6.10
CA ALA A 10 -4.75 10.73 5.59
C ALA A 10 -5.00 10.93 4.09
N ILE A 11 -5.43 9.89 3.36
CA ILE A 11 -5.79 9.95 1.94
C ILE A 11 -7.31 10.14 1.82
N PRO A 12 -7.80 11.08 0.98
CA PRO A 12 -9.23 11.22 0.70
C PRO A 12 -9.86 9.91 0.25
N LEU A 13 -11.08 9.62 0.70
CA LEU A 13 -11.73 8.33 0.48
C LEU A 13 -11.91 7.99 -1.03
N ASP A 14 -12.12 9.00 -1.86
CA ASP A 14 -12.21 8.90 -3.32
C ASP A 14 -10.85 8.64 -3.99
N GLU A 15 -9.75 9.04 -3.35
CA GLU A 15 -8.38 8.77 -3.81
C GLU A 15 -7.82 7.42 -3.31
N LEU A 16 -8.38 6.86 -2.24
CA LEU A 16 -7.88 5.63 -1.61
C LEU A 16 -7.80 4.43 -2.57
N PRO A 17 -8.78 4.18 -3.45
CA PRO A 17 -8.66 3.15 -4.48
C PRO A 17 -7.49 3.36 -5.46
N ALA A 18 -7.20 4.62 -5.82
CA ALA A 18 -6.10 4.95 -6.71
C ALA A 18 -4.75 4.70 -6.04
N PHE A 19 -4.64 5.05 -4.75
CA PHE A 19 -3.47 4.73 -3.92
C PHE A 19 -3.18 3.24 -3.88
N HIS A 20 -4.18 2.42 -3.55
CA HIS A 20 -4.02 0.96 -3.47
C HIS A 20 -3.60 0.36 -4.81
N ARG A 21 -4.19 0.83 -5.92
CA ARG A 21 -3.82 0.35 -7.25
C ARG A 21 -2.40 0.76 -7.63
N ALA A 22 -2.00 2.01 -7.38
CA ALA A 22 -0.64 2.47 -7.63
C ALA A 22 0.39 1.69 -6.78
N PHE A 23 0.04 1.37 -5.53
CA PHE A 23 0.86 0.53 -4.66
C PHE A 23 1.02 -0.88 -5.24
N LEU A 24 -0.06 -1.48 -5.75
CA LEU A 24 0.03 -2.77 -6.43
C LEU A 24 0.78 -2.71 -7.76
N ASP A 25 0.62 -1.66 -8.57
CA ASP A 25 1.36 -1.51 -9.82
C ASP A 25 2.87 -1.40 -9.57
N MET A 26 3.29 -0.80 -8.44
CA MET A 26 4.69 -0.72 -8.03
C MET A 26 5.26 -2.08 -7.58
N HIS A 27 4.51 -2.87 -6.81
CA HIS A 27 5.03 -4.09 -6.17
C HIS A 27 4.65 -5.39 -6.86
N ARG A 28 3.59 -5.37 -7.68
CA ARG A 28 2.99 -6.50 -8.40
C ARG A 28 2.44 -6.05 -9.77
N PRO A 29 3.27 -5.50 -10.66
CA PRO A 29 2.84 -4.99 -11.97
C PRO A 29 2.12 -6.04 -12.83
N GLU A 30 2.39 -7.32 -12.62
CA GLU A 30 1.76 -8.45 -13.31
C GLU A 30 0.26 -8.61 -13.02
N LEU A 31 -0.27 -7.99 -11.95
CA LEU A 31 -1.68 -8.10 -11.58
C LEU A 31 -2.61 -7.24 -12.43
N GLY A 32 -2.10 -6.19 -13.09
CA GLY A 32 -2.93 -5.22 -13.80
C GLY A 32 -4.01 -4.60 -12.90
N ALA A 33 -3.60 -4.02 -11.76
CA ALA A 33 -4.49 -3.65 -10.65
C ALA A 33 -5.62 -2.67 -11.06
N GLN A 34 -5.39 -1.89 -12.12
CA GLN A 34 -6.37 -0.97 -12.70
C GLN A 34 -7.65 -1.65 -13.19
N ALA A 35 -7.56 -2.89 -13.68
CA ALA A 35 -8.71 -3.65 -14.17
C ALA A 35 -9.40 -4.49 -13.08
N LEU A 36 -8.82 -4.57 -11.89
CA LEU A 36 -9.34 -5.45 -10.83
C LEU A 36 -10.51 -4.80 -10.06
N PRO A 37 -11.49 -5.61 -9.63
CA PRO A 37 -12.49 -5.18 -8.66
C PRO A 37 -11.85 -4.75 -7.34
N LEU A 38 -12.40 -3.72 -6.67
CA LEU A 38 -11.83 -3.14 -5.44
C LEU A 38 -11.58 -4.17 -4.34
N ARG A 39 -12.51 -5.11 -4.15
CA ARG A 39 -12.33 -6.19 -3.17
C ARG A 39 -11.08 -7.03 -3.43
N ARG A 40 -10.73 -7.27 -4.71
CA ARG A 40 -9.51 -8.00 -5.08
C ARG A 40 -8.28 -7.13 -4.84
N VAL A 41 -8.34 -5.84 -5.18
CA VAL A 41 -7.27 -4.87 -4.90
C VAL A 41 -6.92 -4.89 -3.41
N GLN A 42 -7.90 -4.75 -2.51
CA GLN A 42 -7.67 -4.77 -1.06
C GLN A 42 -7.03 -6.09 -0.59
N GLN A 43 -7.51 -7.23 -1.08
CA GLN A 43 -6.90 -8.54 -0.76
C GLN A 43 -5.42 -8.63 -1.18
N TYR A 44 -5.08 -8.09 -2.35
CA TYR A 44 -3.69 -8.08 -2.82
C TYR A 44 -2.82 -7.06 -2.09
N VAL A 45 -3.38 -5.93 -1.65
CA VAL A 45 -2.67 -4.95 -0.81
C VAL A 45 -2.20 -5.63 0.47
N THR A 46 -3.10 -6.28 1.21
CA THR A 46 -2.74 -6.99 2.45
C THR A 46 -1.68 -8.07 2.21
N GLN A 47 -1.83 -8.88 1.14
CA GLN A 47 -0.82 -9.89 0.79
C GLN A 47 0.54 -9.26 0.45
N THR A 48 0.54 -8.10 -0.21
CA THR A 48 1.76 -7.36 -0.56
C THR A 48 2.42 -6.81 0.70
N LEU A 49 1.67 -6.25 1.64
CA LEU A 49 2.20 -5.79 2.92
C LEU A 49 2.89 -6.92 3.70
N HIS A 50 2.27 -8.09 3.81
CA HIS A 50 2.94 -9.27 4.38
C HIS A 50 4.20 -9.69 3.62
N THR A 51 4.19 -9.59 2.28
CA THR A 51 5.37 -9.88 1.47
C THR A 51 6.50 -8.89 1.77
N LEU A 52 6.18 -7.61 1.96
CA LEU A 52 7.15 -6.56 2.31
C LEU A 52 7.73 -6.74 3.71
N VAL A 53 6.95 -7.28 4.66
CA VAL A 53 7.48 -7.68 5.98
C VAL A 53 8.60 -8.71 5.83
N GLY A 54 8.38 -9.76 5.01
CA GLY A 54 9.40 -10.76 4.73
C GLY A 54 10.65 -10.23 4.01
N ARG A 55 10.56 -9.04 3.39
CA ARG A 55 11.67 -8.35 2.69
C ARG A 55 12.33 -7.26 3.54
N GLY A 56 11.87 -7.03 4.77
CA GLY A 56 12.38 -5.96 5.63
C GLY A 56 11.99 -4.54 5.19
N LEU A 57 11.01 -4.41 4.28
CA LEU A 57 10.47 -3.12 3.82
C LEU A 57 9.19 -2.71 4.58
N ALA A 58 8.68 -3.60 5.41
CA ALA A 58 7.61 -3.34 6.35
C ALA A 58 7.85 -4.10 7.66
N GLU A 59 7.13 -3.72 8.69
CA GLU A 59 7.06 -4.37 10.00
C GLU A 59 5.60 -4.55 10.39
N MET A 60 5.25 -5.65 11.04
CA MET A 60 3.93 -5.83 11.65
C MET A 60 3.94 -5.22 13.05
N ALA A 61 3.03 -4.28 13.33
CA ALA A 61 2.96 -3.57 14.60
C ALA A 61 1.51 -3.57 15.12
N GLU A 62 1.25 -4.30 16.21
CA GLU A 62 -0.05 -4.31 16.93
C GLU A 62 -1.30 -4.52 16.06
N GLY A 63 -1.19 -5.33 14.99
CA GLY A 63 -2.30 -5.60 14.06
C GLY A 63 -2.36 -4.66 12.85
N ASP A 64 -1.40 -3.75 12.71
CA ASP A 64 -1.19 -2.90 11.55
C ASP A 64 0.18 -3.19 10.89
N PHE A 65 0.49 -2.45 9.81
CA PHE A 65 1.77 -2.49 9.12
C PHE A 65 2.47 -1.14 9.22
N LYS A 66 3.75 -1.15 9.59
CA LYS A 66 4.65 -0.01 9.42
C LYS A 66 5.45 -0.20 8.15
N VAL A 67 5.37 0.72 7.20
CA VAL A 67 6.08 0.64 5.91
C VAL A 67 7.20 1.67 5.84
N VAL A 68 8.30 1.34 5.16
CA VAL A 68 9.31 2.36 4.80
C VAL A 68 8.76 3.28 3.70
N PRO A 69 9.08 4.59 3.69
CA PRO A 69 8.60 5.50 2.65
C PRO A 69 8.93 5.04 1.22
N GLU A 70 10.06 4.37 1.02
CA GLU A 70 10.52 3.83 -0.26
C GLU A 70 9.61 2.72 -0.80
N ALA A 71 8.76 2.13 0.04
CA ALA A 71 7.74 1.17 -0.38
C ALA A 71 6.45 1.84 -0.86
N LEU A 72 6.31 3.16 -0.76
CA LEU A 72 5.13 3.89 -1.22
C LEU A 72 5.29 4.36 -2.68
N PRO A 73 4.21 4.33 -3.48
CA PRO A 73 4.19 4.94 -4.81
C PRO A 73 4.21 6.47 -4.74
N GLU A 74 4.77 7.12 -5.75
CA GLU A 74 4.50 8.54 -5.99
C GLU A 74 3.05 8.72 -6.47
N PRO A 75 2.39 9.87 -6.18
CA PRO A 75 2.88 11.01 -5.39
C PRO A 75 2.76 10.82 -3.86
N TYR A 76 2.25 9.67 -3.41
CA TYR A 76 1.97 9.42 -1.99
C TYR A 76 3.23 9.38 -1.14
N ARG A 77 4.34 8.84 -1.64
CA ARG A 77 5.64 8.90 -0.96
C ARG A 77 6.04 10.33 -0.62
N SER A 78 5.99 11.25 -1.59
CA SER A 78 6.34 12.66 -1.37
C SER A 78 5.40 13.36 -0.38
N ARG A 79 4.14 12.92 -0.29
CA ARG A 79 3.14 13.47 0.66
C ARG A 79 3.41 13.08 2.11
N PHE A 80 4.04 11.93 2.35
CA PHE A 80 4.26 11.37 3.69
C PHE A 80 5.74 11.29 4.09
N ARG A 81 6.61 12.03 3.39
CA ARG A 81 8.05 12.13 3.68
C ARG A 81 8.34 13.14 4.78
#